data_AF-A0A7K0XG09-F1
#
_entry.id   AF-A0A7K0XG09-F1
#
_cell.length_a   1.000
_cell.length_b   1.000
_cell.length_c   1.000
_cell.angle_alpha   90.00
_cell.angle_beta   90.00
_cell.angle_gamma   90.00
#
_symmetry.space_group_name_H-M   'P 1'
#
loop_
_entity.id
_entity.type
_entity.pdbx_description
1 polymer ?
#
loop_
_entity_poly.entity_id
_entity_poly.type
_entity_poly.pdbx_seq_one_letter_code
_entity_poly.pdbx_strand_id
1 'polypeptide(L)'
;MTPARQLLLFRLINLIALLALLGVLTGSLDLQILVGEQPCPLCLLQRSGMIGLAVGPIMNLLWGMRPAHYAVSILAAFAGGAASTRQILLHIATPGDPGYGPAFAGFHLYTWAFITFAVGAAGCAALLLFSSQFSLGDTGVLRRKGALRIATLTIVVWTSVYLIIIAVTVLPECGLGMCPDDPSSTGGIPTPAGFAGLLLVIFGSFAIAYLLDRRLPSDDE
;
A
#
# COMPACT_ATOMS: atom_id res chain seq x y z
N MET A 1 7.95 -20.31 -23.39
CA MET A 1 8.55 -19.18 -22.64
C MET A 1 9.59 -19.77 -21.70
N THR A 2 10.80 -19.20 -21.57
CA THR A 2 11.82 -19.80 -20.70
C THR A 2 11.44 -19.65 -19.21
N PRO A 3 11.83 -20.59 -18.33
CA PRO A 3 11.58 -20.50 -16.88
C PRO A 3 11.96 -19.14 -16.27
N ALA A 4 13.11 -18.60 -16.68
CA ALA A 4 13.60 -17.30 -16.23
C ALA A 4 12.70 -16.13 -16.67
N ARG A 5 12.19 -16.15 -17.92
CA ARG A 5 11.26 -15.11 -18.41
C ARG A 5 9.91 -15.17 -17.70
N GLN A 6 9.43 -16.36 -17.36
CA GLN A 6 8.19 -16.53 -16.59
C GLN A 6 8.33 -15.92 -15.20
N LEU A 7 9.43 -16.24 -14.50
CA LEU A 7 9.67 -15.69 -13.19
C LEU A 7 9.80 -14.16 -13.20
N LEU A 8 10.50 -13.61 -14.20
CA LEU A 8 10.61 -12.17 -14.40
C LEU A 8 9.23 -11.52 -14.57
N LEU A 9 8.36 -12.11 -15.39
CA LEU A 9 7.00 -11.61 -15.62
C LEU A 9 6.20 -11.52 -14.32
N PHE A 10 6.17 -12.58 -13.51
CA PHE A 10 5.42 -12.58 -12.25
C PHE A 10 6.00 -11.59 -11.22
N ARG A 11 7.32 -11.44 -11.16
CA ARG A 11 7.97 -10.42 -10.34
C ARG A 11 7.58 -9.00 -10.78
N LEU A 12 7.56 -8.74 -12.10
CA LEU A 12 7.14 -7.44 -12.63
C LEU A 12 5.66 -7.16 -12.34
N ILE A 13 4.78 -8.15 -12.43
CA ILE A 13 3.37 -7.98 -12.08
C ILE A 13 3.22 -7.57 -10.60
N ASN A 14 3.89 -8.27 -9.68
CA ASN A 14 3.88 -7.89 -8.25
C ASN A 14 4.42 -6.48 -8.04
N LEU A 15 5.52 -6.12 -8.72
CA LEU A 15 6.15 -4.82 -8.59
C LEU A 15 5.23 -3.69 -9.10
N ILE A 16 4.61 -3.87 -10.26
CA ILE A 16 3.65 -2.90 -10.82
C ILE A 16 2.42 -2.78 -9.91
N ALA A 17 1.89 -3.89 -9.41
CA ALA A 17 0.76 -3.87 -8.48
C ALA A 17 1.09 -3.12 -7.18
N LEU A 18 2.30 -3.32 -6.64
CA LEU A 18 2.79 -2.60 -5.47
C LEU A 18 2.97 -1.10 -5.73
N LEU A 19 3.52 -0.71 -6.89
CA LEU A 19 3.64 0.70 -7.27
C LEU A 19 2.27 1.36 -7.42
N ALA A 20 1.30 0.66 -8.03
CA ALA A 20 -0.07 1.16 -8.13
C ALA A 20 -0.71 1.36 -6.74
N LEU A 21 -0.56 0.38 -5.84
CA LEU A 21 -1.08 0.45 -4.48
C LEU A 21 -0.41 1.55 -3.65
N LEU A 22 0.91 1.71 -3.76
CA LEU A 22 1.63 2.82 -3.16
C LEU A 22 1.18 4.16 -3.73
N GLY A 23 0.88 4.23 -5.03
CA GLY A 23 0.27 5.42 -5.65
C GLY A 23 -1.10 5.78 -5.06
N VAL A 24 -1.95 4.80 -4.77
CA VAL A 24 -3.23 5.03 -4.08
C VAL A 24 -3.01 5.53 -2.65
N LEU A 25 -2.11 4.90 -1.89
CA LEU A 25 -1.74 5.35 -0.54
C LEU A 25 -1.16 6.76 -0.55
N THR A 26 -0.38 7.07 -1.58
CA THR A 26 0.19 8.38 -1.84
C THR A 26 -0.89 9.43 -2.00
N GLY A 27 -1.81 9.24 -2.95
CA GLY A 27 -2.89 10.20 -3.19
C GLY A 27 -3.78 10.40 -1.97
N SER A 28 -4.01 9.34 -1.19
CA SER A 28 -4.71 9.43 0.09
C SER A 28 -3.99 10.30 1.12
N LEU A 29 -2.66 10.20 1.25
CA LEU A 29 -1.90 11.09 2.15
C LEU A 29 -1.82 12.52 1.64
N ASP A 30 -1.69 12.71 0.33
CA ASP A 30 -1.66 14.05 -0.26
C ASP A 30 -2.96 14.80 0.06
N LEU A 31 -4.11 14.14 -0.05
CA LEU A 31 -5.39 14.74 0.34
C LEU A 31 -5.43 15.08 1.83
N GLN A 32 -4.94 14.19 2.70
CA GLN A 32 -4.84 14.50 4.13
C GLN A 32 -3.96 15.72 4.43
N ILE A 33 -2.77 15.79 3.83
CA ILE A 33 -1.80 16.85 4.14
C ILE A 33 -2.20 18.18 3.50
N LEU A 34 -2.71 18.17 2.26
CA LEU A 34 -3.04 19.37 1.50
C LEU A 34 -4.42 19.94 1.80
N VAL A 35 -5.41 19.07 1.99
CA VAL A 35 -6.80 19.48 2.30
C VAL A 35 -6.99 19.62 3.82
N GLY A 36 -6.12 18.99 4.62
CA GLY A 36 -6.24 19.02 6.07
C GLY A 36 -7.32 18.08 6.58
N GLU A 37 -7.57 16.98 5.86
CA GLU A 37 -8.51 15.96 6.30
C GLU A 37 -7.96 15.25 7.52
N GLN A 38 -8.63 15.46 8.64
CA GLN A 38 -8.28 14.81 9.89
C GLN A 38 -8.44 13.29 9.78
N PRO A 39 -7.61 12.48 10.44
CA PRO A 39 -7.66 11.03 10.29
C PRO A 39 -8.96 10.46 10.89
N CYS A 40 -9.88 10.01 10.05
CA CYS A 40 -11.03 9.23 10.50
C CYS A 40 -10.60 7.79 10.88
N PRO A 41 -11.15 7.17 11.95
CA PRO A 41 -10.72 5.85 12.43
C PRO A 41 -10.91 4.74 11.39
N LEU A 42 -11.98 4.81 10.58
CA LEU A 42 -12.17 3.86 9.48
C LEU A 42 -11.16 4.06 8.34
N CYS A 43 -10.77 5.30 8.06
CA CYS A 43 -9.77 5.65 7.06
C CYS A 43 -8.40 5.07 7.44
N LEU A 44 -8.04 5.11 8.72
CA LEU A 44 -6.82 4.49 9.25
C LEU A 44 -6.84 2.97 9.11
N LEU A 45 -8.00 2.33 9.36
CA LEU A 45 -8.16 0.91 9.15
C LEU A 45 -8.05 0.53 7.66
N GLN A 46 -8.55 1.37 6.76
CA GLN A 46 -8.38 1.18 5.32
C GLN A 46 -6.90 1.33 4.90
N ARG A 47 -6.19 2.34 5.38
CA ARG A 47 -4.76 2.52 5.05
C ARG A 47 -3.90 1.38 5.58
N SER A 48 -4.12 0.95 6.83
CA SER A 48 -3.43 -0.21 7.40
C SER A 48 -3.80 -1.51 6.68
N GLY A 49 -5.05 -1.66 6.24
CA GLY A 49 -5.48 -2.75 5.36
C GLY A 49 -4.74 -2.76 4.02
N MET A 50 -4.54 -1.61 3.38
CA MET A 50 -3.77 -1.49 2.14
C MET A 50 -2.29 -1.82 2.34
N ILE A 51 -1.71 -1.43 3.49
CA ILE A 51 -0.35 -1.87 3.85
C ILE A 51 -0.32 -3.39 4.01
N GLY A 52 -1.30 -3.99 4.69
CA GLY A 52 -1.44 -5.44 4.80
C GLY A 52 -1.58 -6.13 3.44
N LEU A 53 -2.32 -5.54 2.51
CA LEU A 53 -2.46 -6.01 1.13
C LEU A 53 -1.11 -6.02 0.39
N ALA A 54 -0.23 -5.06 0.66
CA ALA A 54 1.10 -4.97 0.06
C ALA A 54 2.07 -6.07 0.58
N VAL A 55 1.87 -6.56 1.80
CA VAL A 55 2.81 -7.49 2.47
C VAL A 55 3.07 -8.73 1.62
N GLY A 56 2.04 -9.42 1.12
CA GLY A 56 2.21 -10.65 0.34
C GLY A 56 3.09 -10.49 -0.91
N PRO A 57 2.75 -9.59 -1.85
CA PRO A 57 3.60 -9.29 -3.00
C PRO A 57 5.03 -8.88 -2.62
N ILE A 58 5.23 -8.13 -1.53
CA ILE A 58 6.57 -7.80 -1.02
C ILE A 58 7.33 -9.07 -0.60
N MET A 59 6.69 -9.95 0.18
CA MET A 59 7.28 -11.23 0.59
C MET A 59 7.63 -12.11 -0.62
N ASN A 60 6.78 -12.12 -1.64
CA ASN A 60 7.03 -12.84 -2.89
C ASN A 60 8.27 -12.31 -3.62
N LEU A 61 8.47 -10.99 -3.66
CA LEU A 61 9.68 -10.42 -4.26
C LEU A 61 10.93 -10.72 -3.42
N LEU A 62 10.87 -10.55 -2.11
CA LEU A 62 12.03 -10.70 -1.22
C LEU A 62 12.49 -12.15 -1.08
N TRP A 63 11.55 -13.06 -0.82
CA TRP A 63 11.83 -14.45 -0.40
C TRP A 63 11.39 -15.52 -1.41
N GLY A 64 10.83 -15.09 -2.54
CA GLY A 64 10.40 -15.96 -3.63
C GLY A 64 8.89 -16.20 -3.63
N MET A 65 8.38 -16.55 -4.81
CA MET A 65 6.96 -16.73 -5.07
C MET A 65 6.38 -17.90 -4.26
N ARG A 66 5.42 -17.64 -3.37
CA ARG A 66 4.70 -18.65 -2.60
C ARG A 66 3.20 -18.32 -2.52
N PRO A 67 2.31 -19.32 -2.63
CA PRO A 67 0.86 -19.10 -2.51
C PRO A 67 0.46 -18.48 -1.17
N ALA A 68 1.15 -18.89 -0.09
CA ALA A 68 0.88 -18.41 1.26
C ALA A 68 1.03 -16.88 1.41
N HIS A 69 1.95 -16.26 0.67
CA HIS A 69 2.12 -14.81 0.71
C HIS A 69 0.89 -14.09 0.13
N TYR A 70 0.32 -14.59 -0.98
CA TYR A 70 -0.91 -14.04 -1.54
C TYR A 70 -2.12 -14.24 -0.63
N ALA A 71 -2.17 -15.36 0.11
CA ALA A 71 -3.24 -15.59 1.08
C ALA A 71 -3.27 -14.50 2.18
N VAL A 72 -2.10 -14.08 2.69
CA VAL A 72 -2.00 -12.97 3.65
C VAL A 72 -2.56 -11.67 3.07
N SER A 73 -2.21 -11.34 1.83
CA SER A 73 -2.75 -10.16 1.14
C SER A 73 -4.27 -10.22 0.95
N ILE A 74 -4.81 -11.38 0.60
CA ILE A 74 -6.25 -11.57 0.43
C ILE A 74 -6.97 -11.38 1.79
N LEU A 75 -6.44 -11.94 2.88
CA LEU A 75 -7.00 -11.74 4.22
C LEU A 75 -7.00 -10.26 4.63
N ALA A 76 -5.89 -9.55 4.38
CA ALA A 76 -5.82 -8.11 4.60
C ALA A 76 -6.82 -7.33 3.73
N ALA A 77 -7.03 -7.77 2.48
CA ALA A 77 -8.02 -7.19 1.58
C ALA A 77 -9.44 -7.32 2.12
N PHE A 78 -9.80 -8.47 2.69
CA PHE A 78 -11.10 -8.66 3.33
C PHE A 78 -11.27 -7.78 4.57
N ALA A 79 -10.24 -7.67 5.41
CA ALA A 79 -10.30 -6.81 6.60
C ALA A 79 -10.46 -5.33 6.23
N GLY A 80 -9.63 -4.80 5.32
CA GLY A 80 -9.74 -3.42 4.85
C GLY A 80 -10.99 -3.16 4.01
N GLY A 81 -11.43 -4.14 3.22
CA GLY A 81 -12.66 -4.11 2.47
C GLY A 81 -13.88 -4.02 3.38
N ALA A 82 -13.93 -4.79 4.47
CA ALA A 82 -15.00 -4.70 5.47
C ALA A 82 -15.06 -3.30 6.12
N ALA A 83 -13.91 -2.69 6.42
CA ALA A 83 -13.84 -1.32 6.92
C ALA A 83 -14.39 -0.31 5.91
N SER A 84 -14.04 -0.48 4.62
CA SER A 84 -14.54 0.38 3.53
C SER A 84 -16.05 0.23 3.35
N THR A 85 -16.55 -1.02 3.34
CA THR A 85 -17.98 -1.32 3.26
C THR A 85 -18.75 -0.72 4.42
N ARG A 86 -18.23 -0.79 5.65
CA ARG A 86 -18.85 -0.15 6.81
C ARG A 86 -18.99 1.36 6.58
N GLN A 87 -17.97 2.04 6.07
CA GLN A 87 -18.03 3.49 5.80
C GLN A 87 -19.08 3.82 4.73
N ILE A 88 -19.10 3.05 3.64
CA ILE A 88 -20.11 3.20 2.58
C ILE A 88 -21.52 3.07 3.16
N LEU A 89 -21.77 2.05 3.97
CA LEU A 89 -23.08 1.81 4.56
C LEU A 89 -23.53 2.92 5.51
N LEU A 90 -22.60 3.53 6.28
CA LEU A 90 -22.91 4.65 7.17
C LEU A 90 -23.43 5.87 6.41
N HIS A 91 -22.77 6.21 5.29
CA HIS A 91 -23.17 7.37 4.49
C HIS A 91 -24.37 7.09 3.57
N ILE A 92 -24.63 5.84 3.19
CA ILE A 92 -25.86 5.47 2.49
C ILE A 92 -27.07 5.47 3.44
N ALA A 93 -26.88 5.08 4.70
CA ALA A 93 -27.97 4.96 5.68
C ALA A 93 -28.54 6.32 6.14
N THR A 94 -27.80 7.41 5.95
CA THR A 94 -28.18 8.75 6.44
C THR A 94 -28.66 9.63 5.28
N PRO A 95 -29.98 9.84 5.11
CA PRO A 95 -30.50 10.65 4.01
C PRO A 95 -30.01 12.09 4.08
N GLY A 96 -29.44 12.61 2.99
CA GLY A 96 -28.91 13.96 2.92
C GLY A 96 -27.49 14.13 3.46
N ASP A 97 -26.82 13.03 3.82
CA ASP A 97 -25.41 13.04 4.19
C ASP A 97 -24.54 13.39 2.96
N PRO A 98 -23.73 14.48 3.02
CA PRO A 98 -22.82 14.84 1.94
C PRO A 98 -21.65 13.85 1.76
N GLY A 99 -21.47 12.92 2.69
CA GLY A 99 -20.36 11.97 2.73
C GLY A 99 -19.10 12.56 3.35
N TYR A 100 -18.21 11.67 3.79
CA TYR A 100 -16.90 12.06 4.33
C TYR A 100 -15.87 12.30 3.21
N GLY A 101 -15.26 13.48 3.24
CA GLY A 101 -14.14 13.91 2.41
C GLY A 101 -14.43 14.13 0.92
N PRO A 102 -13.42 14.55 0.12
CA PRO A 102 -13.63 14.96 -1.27
C PRO A 102 -14.00 13.76 -2.13
N ALA A 103 -14.92 14.01 -3.08
CA ALA A 103 -15.21 13.06 -4.13
C ALA A 103 -14.17 13.19 -5.25
N PHE A 104 -13.61 12.05 -5.66
CA PHE A 104 -12.77 11.93 -6.84
C PHE A 104 -13.50 11.13 -7.91
N ALA A 105 -13.63 11.70 -9.11
CA ALA A 105 -14.36 11.10 -10.23
C ALA A 105 -15.78 10.59 -9.86
N GLY A 106 -16.48 11.34 -9.00
CA GLY A 106 -17.86 11.06 -8.60
C GLY A 106 -18.02 10.10 -7.41
N PHE A 107 -16.94 9.56 -6.86
CA PHE A 107 -16.98 8.69 -5.67
C PHE A 107 -16.07 9.21 -4.55
N HIS A 108 -16.51 9.04 -3.31
CA HIS A 108 -15.68 9.33 -2.14
C HIS A 108 -14.53 8.32 -2.00
N LEU A 109 -13.50 8.71 -1.27
CA LEU A 109 -12.27 7.92 -1.12
C LEU A 109 -12.50 6.54 -0.50
N TYR A 110 -13.48 6.40 0.39
CA TYR A 110 -13.82 5.10 0.98
C TYR A 110 -14.41 4.11 -0.05
N THR A 111 -15.06 4.59 -1.10
CA THR A 111 -15.51 3.74 -2.23
C THR A 111 -14.32 3.32 -3.08
N TRP A 112 -13.38 4.22 -3.33
CA TRP A 112 -12.11 3.90 -4.00
C TRP A 112 -11.25 2.93 -3.20
N ALA A 113 -11.26 3.02 -1.88
CA ALA A 113 -10.62 2.06 -1.00
C ALA A 113 -11.22 0.66 -1.17
N PHE A 114 -12.56 0.55 -1.18
CA PHE A 114 -13.25 -0.71 -1.45
C PHE A 114 -12.86 -1.30 -2.82
N ILE A 115 -12.86 -0.48 -3.88
CA ILE A 115 -12.45 -0.90 -5.22
C ILE A 115 -11.00 -1.41 -5.22
N THR A 116 -10.10 -0.71 -4.52
CA THR A 116 -8.69 -1.10 -4.39
C THR A 116 -8.55 -2.48 -3.73
N PHE A 117 -9.30 -2.74 -2.65
CA PHE A 117 -9.31 -4.04 -2.00
C PHE A 117 -9.89 -5.14 -2.88
N ALA A 118 -11.00 -4.88 -3.58
CA ALA A 118 -11.62 -5.83 -4.48
C ALA A 118 -10.67 -6.21 -5.64
N VAL A 119 -10.06 -5.21 -6.29
CA VAL A 119 -9.09 -5.42 -7.37
C VAL A 119 -7.84 -6.13 -6.86
N GLY A 120 -7.33 -5.76 -5.68
CA GLY A 120 -6.16 -6.42 -5.08
C GLY A 120 -6.42 -7.89 -4.73
N ALA A 121 -7.57 -8.20 -4.12
CA ALA A 121 -7.97 -9.56 -3.81
C ALA A 121 -8.17 -10.39 -5.09
N ALA A 122 -8.88 -9.86 -6.08
CA ALA A 122 -9.09 -10.52 -7.36
C ALA A 122 -7.78 -10.74 -8.12
N GLY A 123 -6.87 -9.77 -8.10
CA GLY A 123 -5.53 -9.87 -8.70
C GLY A 123 -4.68 -10.95 -8.03
N CYS A 124 -4.67 -11.01 -6.70
CA CYS A 124 -4.00 -12.09 -5.96
C CYS A 124 -4.61 -13.45 -6.29
N ALA A 125 -5.94 -13.55 -6.32
CA ALA A 125 -6.65 -14.79 -6.68
C ALA A 125 -6.35 -15.22 -8.12
N ALA A 126 -6.30 -14.28 -9.08
CA ALA A 126 -5.93 -14.56 -10.46
C ALA A 126 -4.49 -15.07 -10.57
N LEU A 127 -3.55 -14.48 -9.82
CA LEU A 127 -2.16 -14.95 -9.78
C LEU A 127 -2.05 -16.36 -9.20
N LEU A 128 -2.87 -16.71 -8.20
CA LEU A 128 -2.91 -18.06 -7.62
C LEU A 128 -3.34 -19.15 -8.62
N LEU A 129 -4.09 -18.80 -9.68
CA LEU A 129 -4.46 -19.76 -10.74
C LEU A 129 -3.25 -20.25 -11.54
N PHE A 130 -2.14 -19.50 -11.55
CA PHE A 130 -0.95 -19.86 -12.30
C PHE A 130 0.08 -20.58 -11.42
N SER A 131 -0.06 -21.90 -11.28
CA SER A 131 0.84 -22.70 -10.43
C SER A 131 2.30 -22.71 -10.89
N SER A 132 2.56 -22.43 -12.17
CA SER A 132 3.91 -22.47 -12.76
C SER A 132 4.90 -21.59 -12.01
N GLN A 133 4.47 -20.45 -11.46
CA GLN A 133 5.36 -19.53 -10.75
C GLN A 133 5.91 -20.11 -9.44
N PHE A 134 5.22 -21.08 -8.84
CA PHE A 134 5.58 -21.69 -7.56
C PHE A 134 6.49 -22.91 -7.72
N SER A 135 6.54 -23.50 -8.92
CA SER A 135 7.38 -24.67 -9.22
C SER A 135 8.79 -24.32 -9.68
N LEU A 136 9.10 -23.02 -9.85
CA LEU A 136 10.36 -22.54 -10.42
C LEU A 136 11.53 -22.45 -9.44
N GLY A 137 11.33 -22.85 -8.17
CA GLY A 137 12.38 -22.80 -7.15
C GLY A 137 12.86 -21.36 -6.88
N ASP A 138 11.94 -20.40 -6.90
CA ASP A 138 12.30 -18.99 -6.71
C ASP A 138 12.81 -18.72 -5.28
N THR A 139 13.99 -18.10 -5.18
CA THR A 139 14.61 -17.67 -3.93
C THR A 139 14.44 -16.17 -3.65
N GLY A 140 13.70 -15.46 -4.50
CA GLY A 140 13.46 -14.02 -4.40
C GLY A 140 14.63 -13.18 -4.95
N VAL A 141 14.60 -11.88 -4.66
CA VAL A 141 15.61 -10.91 -5.11
C VAL A 141 16.56 -10.47 -4.02
N LEU A 142 16.33 -10.85 -2.76
CA LEU A 142 17.10 -10.32 -1.63
C LEU A 142 18.60 -10.70 -1.67
N ARG A 143 18.92 -11.87 -2.24
CA ARG A 143 20.29 -12.41 -2.30
C ARG A 143 21.03 -12.12 -3.61
N ARG A 144 20.37 -11.57 -4.63
CA ARG A 144 20.95 -11.32 -5.96
C ARG A 144 20.98 -9.83 -6.26
N LYS A 145 22.17 -9.27 -6.51
CA LYS A 145 22.30 -7.85 -6.86
C LYS A 145 21.63 -7.58 -8.21
N GLY A 146 21.00 -6.41 -8.34
CA GLY A 146 20.37 -5.99 -9.58
C GLY A 146 19.23 -5.00 -9.39
N ALA A 147 18.73 -4.46 -10.51
CA ALA A 147 17.70 -3.42 -10.51
C ALA A 147 16.42 -3.85 -9.78
N LEU A 148 16.03 -5.13 -9.86
CA LEU A 148 14.86 -5.66 -9.16
C LEU A 148 15.02 -5.68 -7.63
N ARG A 149 16.24 -5.90 -7.12
CA ARG A 149 16.53 -5.83 -5.68
C ARG A 149 16.36 -4.41 -5.18
N ILE A 150 16.97 -3.44 -5.87
CA ILE A 150 16.84 -2.01 -5.54
C ILE A 150 15.38 -1.57 -5.60
N ALA A 151 14.64 -1.93 -6.66
CA ALA A 151 13.23 -1.58 -6.78
C ALA A 151 12.36 -2.20 -5.68
N THR A 152 12.61 -3.47 -5.32
CA THR A 152 11.91 -4.13 -4.21
C THR A 152 12.23 -3.48 -2.86
N LEU A 153 13.51 -3.19 -2.60
CA LEU A 153 13.93 -2.48 -1.38
C LEU A 153 13.33 -1.07 -1.31
N THR A 154 13.21 -0.39 -2.46
CA THR A 154 12.54 0.92 -2.54
C THR A 154 11.09 0.82 -2.09
N ILE A 155 10.35 -0.19 -2.58
CA ILE A 155 8.97 -0.45 -2.17
C ILE A 155 8.88 -0.78 -0.67
N VAL A 156 9.80 -1.60 -0.15
CA VAL A 156 9.85 -1.94 1.28
C VAL A 156 10.05 -0.69 2.12
N VAL A 157 11.07 0.12 1.81
CA VAL A 157 11.35 1.37 2.53
C VAL A 157 10.16 2.32 2.43
N TRP A 158 9.58 2.49 1.24
CA TRP A 158 8.44 3.37 1.03
C TRP A 158 7.22 2.91 1.86
N THR A 159 6.92 1.61 1.85
CA THR A 159 5.84 1.04 2.67
C THR A 159 6.11 1.23 4.17
N SER A 160 7.36 1.04 4.61
CA SER A 160 7.75 1.29 6.01
C SER A 160 7.62 2.76 6.39
N VAL A 161 7.99 3.70 5.50
CA VAL A 161 7.81 5.14 5.72
C VAL A 161 6.32 5.47 5.86
N TYR A 162 5.44 4.91 5.02
CA TYR A 162 3.99 5.08 5.19
C TYR A 162 3.49 4.58 6.54
N LEU A 163 3.93 3.40 6.95
CA LEU A 163 3.55 2.84 8.24
C LEU A 163 3.98 3.75 9.40
N ILE A 164 5.19 4.32 9.31
CA ILE A 164 5.69 5.29 10.29
C ILE A 164 4.86 6.57 10.28
N ILE A 165 4.54 7.13 9.10
CA ILE A 165 3.70 8.34 9.00
C ILE A 165 2.33 8.09 9.63
N ILE A 166 1.70 6.96 9.34
CA ILE A 166 0.41 6.59 9.96
C ILE A 166 0.57 6.48 11.48
N ALA A 167 1.58 5.75 11.97
CA ALA A 167 1.78 5.60 13.41
C ALA A 167 2.03 6.93 14.14
N VAL A 168 2.81 7.83 13.54
CA VAL A 168 3.14 9.15 14.11
C VAL A 168 1.94 10.10 14.08
N THR A 169 1.07 10.01 13.06
CA THR A 169 -0.12 10.87 12.94
C THR A 169 -1.28 10.40 13.81
N VAL A 170 -1.37 9.10 14.11
CA VAL A 170 -2.44 8.54 14.95
C VAL A 170 -2.28 8.91 16.43
N LEU A 171 -1.07 8.87 16.97
CA LEU A 171 -0.85 9.07 18.41
C LEU A 171 -1.29 10.45 18.92
N PRO A 172 -1.03 11.58 18.23
CA PRO A 172 -1.50 12.89 18.67
C PRO A 172 -3.01 13.07 18.57
N GLU A 173 -3.63 12.53 17.51
CA GLU A 173 -5.05 12.77 17.22
C GLU A 173 -5.99 11.83 17.98
N CYS A 174 -5.56 10.58 18.21
CA CYS A 174 -6.39 9.55 18.83
C CYS A 174 -5.92 9.15 20.23
N GLY A 175 -4.72 9.57 20.64
CA GLY A 175 -4.10 9.13 21.88
C GLY A 175 -3.94 7.59 21.91
N LEU A 176 -4.22 7.00 23.07
CA LEU A 176 -4.33 5.54 23.24
C LEU A 176 -5.79 5.05 23.11
N GLY A 177 -6.72 5.94 22.75
CA GLY A 177 -8.16 5.68 22.68
C GLY A 177 -8.68 5.56 21.24
N MET A 178 -10.00 5.64 21.08
CA MET A 178 -10.63 5.71 19.76
C MET A 178 -10.58 7.14 19.22
N CYS A 179 -10.27 7.29 17.93
CA CYS A 179 -10.38 8.56 17.23
C CYS A 179 -11.86 8.99 17.13
N PRO A 180 -12.16 10.30 17.02
CA PRO A 180 -13.50 10.77 16.67
C PRO A 180 -13.93 10.21 15.30
N ASP A 181 -15.20 9.81 15.14
CA ASP A 181 -15.69 9.21 13.90
C ASP A 181 -15.61 10.16 12.70
N ASP A 182 -15.98 11.44 12.90
CA ASP A 182 -15.96 12.50 11.86
C ASP A 182 -15.27 13.78 12.38
N PRO A 183 -13.93 13.86 12.35
CA PRO A 183 -13.22 15.06 12.77
C PRO A 183 -13.30 16.18 11.73
N SER A 184 -13.44 17.44 12.18
CA SER A 184 -13.47 18.62 11.31
C SER A 184 -12.11 18.88 10.68
N SER A 185 -12.06 19.24 9.39
CA SER A 185 -10.82 19.58 8.68
C SER A 185 -10.08 20.73 9.36
N THR A 186 -8.81 20.52 9.73
CA THR A 186 -7.89 21.57 10.17
C THR A 186 -7.07 21.97 8.96
N GLY A 187 -7.23 23.20 8.46
CA GLY A 187 -6.69 23.65 7.17
C GLY A 187 -5.31 23.08 6.81
N GLY A 188 -5.21 22.52 5.61
CA GLY A 188 -4.02 21.80 5.16
C GLY A 188 -2.77 22.67 4.94
N ILE A 189 -1.65 21.99 4.75
CA ILE A 189 -0.35 22.61 4.45
C ILE A 189 -0.37 23.12 2.99
N PRO A 190 0.18 24.32 2.70
CA PRO A 190 0.22 24.84 1.33
C PRO A 190 0.84 23.86 0.32
N THR A 191 0.25 23.81 -0.88
CA THR A 191 0.56 22.84 -1.95
C THR A 191 2.04 22.63 -2.29
N PRO A 192 2.93 23.64 -2.29
CA PRO A 192 4.34 23.42 -2.59
C PRO A 192 5.04 22.54 -1.54
N ALA A 193 4.64 22.65 -0.28
CA ALA A 193 5.23 21.89 0.82
C ALA A 193 4.73 20.44 0.85
N GLY A 194 3.48 20.17 0.46
CA GLY A 194 2.97 18.81 0.29
C GLY A 194 3.67 18.05 -0.84
N PHE A 195 3.81 18.67 -2.03
CA PHE A 195 4.58 18.07 -3.13
C PHE A 195 6.06 17.86 -2.78
N ALA A 196 6.68 18.78 -2.03
CA ALA A 196 8.05 18.59 -1.55
C ALA A 196 8.14 17.38 -0.59
N GLY A 197 7.19 17.22 0.32
CA GLY A 197 7.09 16.05 1.21
C GLY A 197 6.98 14.74 0.43
N LEU A 198 6.16 14.72 -0.61
CA LEU A 198 6.01 13.57 -1.51
C LEU A 198 7.34 13.18 -2.16
N LEU A 199 8.01 14.14 -2.79
CA LEU A 199 9.26 13.90 -3.50
C LEU A 199 10.34 13.44 -2.52
N LEU A 200 10.37 13.98 -1.30
CA LEU A 200 11.28 13.54 -0.25
C LEU A 200 11.03 12.07 0.14
N VAL A 201 9.78 11.62 0.24
CA VAL A 201 9.47 10.22 0.53
C VAL A 201 9.92 9.31 -0.62
N ILE A 202 9.63 9.69 -1.87
CA ILE A 202 9.97 8.88 -3.06
C ILE A 202 11.50 8.80 -3.23
N PHE A 203 12.18 9.94 -3.33
CA PHE A 203 13.63 9.98 -3.53
C PHE A 203 14.39 9.49 -2.31
N GLY A 204 13.90 9.79 -1.10
CA GLY A 204 14.46 9.28 0.15
C GLY A 204 14.37 7.76 0.24
N SER A 205 13.23 7.17 -0.11
CA SER A 205 13.07 5.70 -0.13
C SER A 205 14.01 5.04 -1.13
N PHE A 206 14.17 5.64 -2.32
CA PHE A 206 15.12 5.15 -3.31
C PHE A 206 16.58 5.27 -2.85
N ALA A 207 16.96 6.42 -2.27
CA ALA A 207 18.31 6.63 -1.76
C ALA A 207 18.66 5.66 -0.63
N ILE A 208 17.73 5.45 0.32
CA ILE A 208 17.91 4.48 1.41
C ILE A 208 18.00 3.06 0.84
N ALA A 209 17.13 2.68 -0.10
CA ALA A 209 17.17 1.37 -0.75
C ALA A 209 18.49 1.13 -1.49
N TYR A 210 19.03 2.15 -2.16
CA TYR A 210 20.32 2.10 -2.83
C TYR A 210 21.48 1.90 -1.82
N LEU A 211 21.43 2.58 -0.67
CA LEU A 211 22.40 2.39 0.40
C LEU A 211 22.30 1.01 1.05
N LEU A 212 21.07 0.50 1.25
CA LEU A 212 20.82 -0.85 1.77
C LEU A 212 21.33 -1.93 0.82
N ASP A 213 21.11 -1.78 -0.49
CA ASP A 213 21.60 -2.73 -1.50
C ASP A 213 23.12 -2.88 -1.46
N ARG A 214 23.85 -1.79 -1.23
CA ARG A 214 25.32 -1.80 -1.07
C ARG A 214 25.80 -2.43 0.24
N ARG A 215 24.97 -2.46 1.28
CA ARG A 215 25.33 -2.97 2.62
C ARG A 215 24.91 -4.43 2.85
N LEU A 216 23.86 -4.88 2.18
CA LEU A 216 23.31 -6.22 2.38
C LEU A 216 24.11 -7.26 1.59
N PRO A 217 24.55 -8.37 2.22
CA PRO A 217 25.33 -9.40 1.56
C PRO A 217 24.58 -10.01 0.37
N SER A 218 25.33 -10.41 -0.65
CA SER A 218 24.82 -11.09 -1.85
C SER A 218 25.57 -12.39 -2.09
N ASP A 219 24.92 -13.37 -2.71
CA ASP A 219 25.55 -14.67 -3.03
C ASP A 219 26.64 -14.57 -4.11
N ASP A 220 26.75 -13.40 -4.76
CA ASP A 220 27.70 -13.13 -5.84
C ASP A 220 29.05 -12.56 -5.32
N GLU A 221 29.23 -12.42 -3.99
CA GLU A 221 30.48 -12.03 -3.30
C GLU A 221 31.14 -13.23 -2.60
#